data_AF-A0A7W0G190-F1
#
_entry.id   AF-A0A7W0G190-F1
#
_cell.length_a   1.000
_cell.length_b   1.000
_cell.length_c   1.000
_cell.angle_alpha   90.00
_cell.angle_beta   90.00
_cell.angle_gamma   90.00
#
_symmetry.space_group_name_H-M   'P 1'
#
loop_
_entity.id
_entity.type
_entity.pdbx_description
1 polymer ?
#
loop_
_entity_poly.entity_id
_entity_poly.type
_entity_poly.pdbx_seq_one_letter_code
_entity_poly.pdbx_strand_id
1 'polypeptide(L)'
;VKFYTQEGVYDLVGNNIPVFFIQDAIKFPDLIHAVKPEPHNEIPQAASAHDTFWDFISLMPESTHMIMWAMSDRAIPRSFRMMEGFGVHTFRFVNAKGKARFVKFHWKPVLGVHSVVWDEALKISGNDPDFHRRDLWEAIENGDFPEWEFGVQIVEEKDEHKFDFDLLDPTKIIPEELVPVRRIGKLTLNRNPDNFFAETEQVAFHPGHIVPGIDFTNDPLLQGRLFSYTDTQLKRLGSPNFHEIPINRSVAPVHNNQRDAHMRQTINQGRVAYEPNTLGGGCPFQAGADAGGFTSYAEKIDARKVRARSESFFDHFSQATLFYNSQSAPEQEHIVNALRFELGKVETPAIRERMVYVLTHVDKTLASRVAEGLGMKVPARIDTPLNMSIPADGDPKKFQPKRVGKEGGNSPALSMANTVKDTIKTRKVAFLVADGFDGASLAAMKKALTGAGAQVKIVAPRLGFLKGSDGAEIKIDFSFLTCASVLFDAVYIPGGEKSAAAIKAEADAIHFVNEAFKHCKAIAATGAGIEVLRASSIGAGPKAGQATSVGGRVVSAEGVVTGEDAQAGKAAAEFIKAIAQHRHWSREAKPQVPA
;
A
#
# COMPACT_ATOMS: atom_id res chain seq x y z
N VAL A 1 -13.01 2.27 -4.69
CA VAL A 1 -13.37 2.77 -6.05
C VAL A 1 -14.89 2.88 -6.13
N LYS A 2 -15.42 4.01 -6.61
CA LYS A 2 -16.86 4.24 -6.84
C LYS A 2 -17.10 4.20 -8.34
N PHE A 3 -17.97 3.30 -8.77
CA PHE A 3 -18.36 3.12 -10.16
C PHE A 3 -19.75 3.74 -10.35
N TYR A 4 -19.82 4.79 -11.15
CA TYR A 4 -21.08 5.40 -11.57
C TYR A 4 -21.62 4.64 -12.78
N THR A 5 -22.32 3.54 -12.53
CA THR A 5 -22.86 2.68 -13.60
C THR A 5 -24.21 3.20 -14.09
N GLN A 6 -24.69 2.67 -15.21
CA GLN A 6 -26.03 2.96 -15.73
C GLN A 6 -27.16 2.31 -14.91
N GLU A 7 -26.83 1.42 -13.99
CA GLU A 7 -27.76 0.64 -13.15
C GLU A 7 -27.63 0.98 -11.66
N GLY A 8 -26.94 2.09 -11.34
CA GLY A 8 -26.70 2.56 -9.99
C GLY A 8 -25.22 2.69 -9.64
N VAL A 9 -24.95 3.03 -8.38
CA VAL A 9 -23.59 3.19 -7.87
C VAL A 9 -23.10 1.86 -7.31
N TYR A 10 -21.94 1.39 -7.78
CA TYR A 10 -21.22 0.26 -7.18
C TYR A 10 -19.96 0.77 -6.48
N ASP A 11 -19.76 0.41 -5.22
CA ASP A 11 -18.55 0.73 -4.47
C ASP A 11 -17.73 -0.51 -4.14
N LEU A 12 -16.55 -0.63 -4.75
CA LEU A 12 -15.54 -1.61 -4.34
C LEU A 12 -14.63 -0.97 -3.28
N VAL A 13 -14.91 -1.26 -2.01
CA VAL A 13 -14.22 -0.69 -0.84
C VAL A 13 -13.17 -1.68 -0.30
N GLY A 14 -11.99 -1.63 -0.89
CA GLY A 14 -10.86 -2.52 -0.62
C GLY A 14 -9.69 -1.87 0.12
N ASN A 15 -8.64 -2.66 0.35
CA ASN A 15 -7.34 -2.27 0.92
C ASN A 15 -6.20 -2.62 -0.05
N ASN A 16 -4.97 -2.18 0.23
CA ASN A 16 -3.77 -2.58 -0.51
C ASN A 16 -3.16 -3.94 -0.08
N ILE A 17 -3.78 -4.60 0.92
CA ILE A 17 -3.39 -5.91 1.46
C ILE A 17 -4.61 -6.85 1.32
N PRO A 18 -4.44 -8.12 0.92
CA PRO A 18 -5.54 -9.01 0.52
C PRO A 18 -6.33 -9.64 1.67
N VAL A 19 -5.94 -9.39 2.92
CA VAL A 19 -6.56 -9.93 4.14
C VAL A 19 -6.83 -8.82 5.15
N PHE A 20 -7.54 -9.15 6.23
CA PHE A 20 -7.78 -8.26 7.35
C PHE A 20 -7.26 -8.84 8.67
N PHE A 21 -7.17 -8.01 9.72
CA PHE A 21 -6.67 -8.41 11.04
C PHE A 21 -7.61 -9.32 11.82
N ILE A 22 -8.91 -9.22 11.56
CA ILE A 22 -9.95 -9.88 12.36
C ILE A 22 -10.94 -10.59 11.45
N GLN A 23 -11.60 -11.59 12.01
CA GLN A 23 -12.53 -12.43 11.28
C GLN A 23 -13.99 -11.96 11.41
N ASP A 24 -14.38 -11.26 12.48
CA ASP A 24 -15.77 -10.78 12.69
C ASP A 24 -15.79 -9.27 12.93
N ALA A 25 -16.78 -8.60 12.34
CA ALA A 25 -16.97 -7.17 12.49
C ALA A 25 -17.24 -6.71 13.93
N ILE A 26 -17.74 -7.58 14.82
CA ILE A 26 -17.96 -7.23 16.24
C ILE A 26 -16.65 -6.84 16.94
N LYS A 27 -15.50 -7.33 16.45
CA LYS A 27 -14.16 -6.99 16.96
C LYS A 27 -13.55 -5.76 16.31
N PHE A 28 -14.22 -5.13 15.35
CA PHE A 28 -13.71 -3.95 14.68
C PHE A 28 -13.46 -2.77 15.64
N PRO A 29 -14.37 -2.42 16.56
CA PRO A 29 -14.08 -1.38 17.56
C PRO A 29 -12.88 -1.73 18.45
N ASP A 30 -12.77 -2.99 18.90
CA ASP A 30 -11.65 -3.43 19.75
C ASP A 30 -10.30 -3.25 19.02
N LEU A 31 -10.20 -3.73 17.78
CA LEU A 31 -9.01 -3.56 16.93
C LEU A 31 -8.69 -2.08 16.71
N ILE A 32 -9.69 -1.27 16.34
CA ILE A 32 -9.47 0.14 16.03
C ILE A 32 -9.07 0.92 17.28
N HIS A 33 -9.66 0.64 18.44
CA HIS A 33 -9.21 1.25 19.70
C HIS A 33 -7.80 0.83 20.09
N ALA A 34 -7.41 -0.42 19.82
CA ALA A 34 -6.09 -0.92 20.13
C ALA A 34 -4.99 -0.30 19.25
N VAL A 35 -5.26 -0.03 17.96
CA VAL A 35 -4.26 0.57 17.04
C VAL A 35 -4.29 2.10 17.01
N LYS A 36 -5.37 2.71 17.50
CA LYS A 36 -5.49 4.18 17.59
C LYS A 36 -4.68 4.71 18.78
N PRO A 37 -4.40 6.02 18.80
CA PRO A 37 -3.70 6.61 19.92
C PRO A 37 -4.37 6.28 21.26
N GLU A 38 -3.57 6.02 22.28
CA GLU A 38 -4.08 5.49 23.54
C GLU A 38 -5.01 6.49 24.23
N PRO A 39 -6.12 6.06 24.84
CA PRO A 39 -7.21 6.96 25.22
C PRO A 39 -6.85 7.93 26.34
N HIS A 40 -5.78 7.66 27.09
CA HIS A 40 -5.38 8.48 28.24
C HIS A 40 -4.52 9.68 27.85
N ASN A 41 -3.84 9.64 26.68
CA ASN A 41 -2.92 10.68 26.24
C ASN A 41 -2.95 10.99 24.73
N GLU A 42 -3.76 10.27 23.95
CA GLU A 42 -3.87 10.37 22.49
C GLU A 42 -2.52 10.20 21.77
N ILE A 43 -1.66 9.30 22.27
CA ILE A 43 -0.35 8.99 21.69
C ILE A 43 -0.23 7.47 21.45
N PRO A 44 0.43 7.01 20.38
CA PRO A 44 1.04 7.78 19.29
C PRO A 44 0.07 8.02 18.12
N GLN A 45 0.31 9.09 17.36
CA GLN A 45 -0.47 9.36 16.14
C GLN A 45 -0.02 8.47 14.99
N ALA A 46 -0.99 7.86 14.30
CA ALA A 46 -0.79 7.11 13.05
C ALA A 46 0.33 6.05 13.10
N ALA A 47 0.50 5.37 14.23
CA ALA A 47 1.51 4.33 14.41
C ALA A 47 0.96 3.18 15.26
N SER A 48 1.37 1.95 14.95
CA SER A 48 1.04 0.74 15.72
C SER A 48 2.08 0.41 16.80
N ALA A 49 3.20 1.13 16.83
CA ALA A 49 4.35 0.85 17.68
C ALA A 49 4.14 1.31 19.14
N HIS A 50 3.15 0.74 19.80
CA HIS A 50 2.79 1.01 21.20
C HIS A 50 2.07 -0.19 21.84
N ASP A 51 1.93 -0.14 23.16
CA ASP A 51 1.51 -1.26 23.99
C ASP A 51 0.12 -1.80 23.63
N THR A 52 -0.90 -0.94 23.54
CA THR A 52 -2.28 -1.41 23.35
C THR A 52 -2.51 -2.16 22.03
N PHE A 53 -1.82 -1.79 20.95
CA PHE A 53 -1.90 -2.52 19.69
C PHE A 53 -1.30 -3.92 19.83
N TRP A 54 -0.06 -3.99 20.30
CA TRP A 54 0.66 -5.26 20.40
C TRP A 54 0.10 -6.18 21.48
N ASP A 55 -0.55 -5.62 22.52
CA ASP A 55 -1.33 -6.40 23.48
C ASP A 55 -2.46 -7.14 22.76
N PHE A 56 -3.34 -6.40 22.08
CA PHE A 56 -4.46 -6.98 21.32
C PHE A 56 -3.99 -8.04 20.33
N ILE A 57 -2.95 -7.74 19.54
CA ILE A 57 -2.40 -8.66 18.53
C ILE A 57 -1.85 -9.93 19.18
N SER A 58 -1.14 -9.83 20.30
CA SER A 58 -0.57 -10.99 21.01
C SER A 58 -1.64 -11.90 21.65
N LEU A 59 -2.85 -11.39 21.85
CA LEU A 59 -4.01 -12.09 22.42
C LEU A 59 -4.97 -12.64 21.34
N MET A 60 -4.87 -12.12 20.11
CA MET A 60 -5.75 -12.39 18.97
C MET A 60 -4.96 -12.99 17.79
N PRO A 61 -4.55 -14.27 17.85
CA PRO A 61 -3.70 -14.87 16.83
C PRO A 61 -4.31 -14.87 15.41
N GLU A 62 -5.62 -14.71 15.25
CA GLU A 62 -6.26 -14.52 13.92
C GLU A 62 -5.64 -13.36 13.13
N SER A 63 -5.03 -12.39 13.80
CA SER A 63 -4.34 -11.26 13.20
C SER A 63 -2.95 -11.56 12.62
N THR A 64 -2.36 -12.72 12.94
CA THR A 64 -0.95 -13.05 12.63
C THR A 64 -0.63 -12.95 11.14
N HIS A 65 -1.55 -13.39 10.26
CA HIS A 65 -1.33 -13.28 8.82
C HIS A 65 -1.26 -11.81 8.38
N MET A 66 -2.20 -10.98 8.81
CA MET A 66 -2.20 -9.55 8.51
C MET A 66 -0.96 -8.84 9.07
N ILE A 67 -0.46 -9.26 10.24
CA ILE A 67 0.78 -8.70 10.81
C ILE A 67 1.99 -8.98 9.94
N MET A 68 2.08 -10.15 9.29
CA MET A 68 3.17 -10.39 8.34
C MET A 68 3.13 -9.42 7.15
N TRP A 69 1.94 -9.08 6.66
CA TRP A 69 1.78 -8.05 5.63
C TRP A 69 2.10 -6.65 6.15
N ALA A 70 1.56 -6.28 7.31
CA ALA A 70 1.72 -4.95 7.90
C ALA A 70 3.17 -4.63 8.28
N MET A 71 3.94 -5.64 8.71
CA MET A 71 5.36 -5.52 9.01
C MET A 71 6.26 -5.64 7.77
N SER A 72 5.69 -5.98 6.61
CA SER A 72 6.43 -5.96 5.35
C SER A 72 6.38 -4.57 4.72
N ASP A 73 7.26 -4.37 3.74
CA ASP A 73 7.32 -3.15 2.94
C ASP A 73 5.99 -2.83 2.21
N ARG A 74 5.03 -3.77 2.12
CA ARG A 74 3.68 -3.52 1.59
C ARG A 74 2.94 -2.40 2.34
N ALA A 75 3.27 -2.16 3.60
CA ALA A 75 2.66 -1.12 4.43
C ALA A 75 3.28 0.28 4.23
N ILE A 76 4.41 0.37 3.53
CA ILE A 76 5.11 1.63 3.23
C ILE A 76 5.31 1.80 1.72
N PRO A 77 4.22 1.87 0.94
CA PRO A 77 4.30 1.97 -0.52
C PRO A 77 5.01 3.25 -0.95
N ARG A 78 5.75 3.18 -2.06
CA ARG A 78 6.42 4.36 -2.64
C ARG A 78 5.41 5.37 -3.18
N SER A 79 4.29 4.89 -3.69
CA SER A 79 3.20 5.69 -4.25
C SER A 79 1.92 4.86 -4.24
N PHE A 80 0.76 5.50 -4.12
CA PHE A 80 -0.52 4.83 -4.36
C PHE A 80 -0.56 4.15 -5.74
N ARG A 81 0.11 4.73 -6.74
CA ARG A 81 0.19 4.22 -8.12
C ARG A 81 1.00 2.92 -8.25
N MET A 82 1.73 2.55 -7.20
CA MET A 82 2.66 1.41 -7.16
C MET A 82 2.31 0.43 -6.03
N MET A 83 1.02 0.26 -5.74
CA MET A 83 0.52 -0.75 -4.82
C MET A 83 -0.65 -1.51 -5.44
N GLU A 84 -0.82 -2.76 -5.01
CA GLU A 84 -2.00 -3.55 -5.34
C GLU A 84 -3.23 -3.05 -4.59
N GLY A 85 -4.40 -3.51 -5.00
CA GLY A 85 -5.65 -3.31 -4.27
C GLY A 85 -6.46 -4.60 -4.25
N PHE A 86 -7.24 -4.81 -3.19
CA PHE A 86 -7.96 -6.06 -2.97
C PHE A 86 -9.32 -5.77 -2.35
N GLY A 87 -10.36 -6.48 -2.80
CA GLY A 87 -11.67 -6.46 -2.16
C GLY A 87 -11.69 -7.10 -0.77
N VAL A 88 -10.64 -7.87 -0.43
CA VAL A 88 -10.47 -8.70 0.78
C VAL A 88 -11.49 -9.82 0.88
N HIS A 89 -12.77 -9.51 0.88
CA HIS A 89 -13.85 -10.48 1.07
C HIS A 89 -14.11 -11.32 -0.17
N THR A 90 -14.71 -12.49 0.05
CA THR A 90 -15.36 -13.23 -1.02
C THR A 90 -16.75 -12.63 -1.26
N PHE A 91 -17.04 -12.25 -2.49
CA PHE A 91 -18.36 -11.84 -2.97
C PHE A 91 -18.94 -12.92 -3.89
N ARG A 92 -20.12 -12.68 -4.45
CA ARG A 92 -20.69 -13.49 -5.53
C ARG A 92 -20.81 -12.69 -6.82
N PHE A 93 -20.53 -13.36 -7.94
CA PHE A 93 -21.12 -12.99 -9.22
C PHE A 93 -22.32 -13.89 -9.50
N VAL A 94 -23.45 -13.28 -9.88
CA VAL A 94 -24.70 -13.94 -10.23
C VAL A 94 -25.00 -13.65 -11.70
N ASN A 95 -25.09 -14.69 -12.53
CA ASN A 95 -25.39 -14.49 -13.95
C ASN A 95 -26.92 -14.42 -14.22
N ALA A 96 -27.30 -14.13 -15.47
CA ALA A 96 -28.69 -14.06 -15.91
C ALA A 96 -29.49 -15.39 -15.76
N LYS A 97 -28.84 -16.51 -15.47
CA LYS A 97 -29.50 -17.80 -15.18
C LYS A 97 -29.63 -18.06 -13.67
N GLY A 98 -29.31 -17.08 -12.83
CA GLY A 98 -29.28 -17.21 -11.38
C GLY A 98 -28.13 -18.06 -10.84
N LYS A 99 -27.14 -18.42 -11.67
CA LYS A 99 -25.99 -19.22 -11.22
C LYS A 99 -24.96 -18.33 -10.54
N ALA A 100 -24.67 -18.63 -9.27
CA ALA A 100 -23.66 -17.95 -8.48
C ALA A 100 -22.24 -18.54 -8.66
N ARG A 101 -21.23 -17.69 -8.49
CA ARG A 101 -19.82 -18.06 -8.32
C ARG A 101 -19.19 -17.15 -7.28
N PHE A 102 -18.29 -17.70 -6.48
CA PHE A 102 -17.51 -16.90 -5.54
C PHE A 102 -16.45 -16.09 -6.29
N VAL A 103 -16.23 -14.85 -5.84
CA VAL A 103 -15.26 -13.94 -6.46
C VAL A 103 -14.46 -13.16 -5.42
N LYS A 104 -13.14 -13.05 -5.62
CA LYS A 104 -12.28 -12.05 -4.95
C LYS A 104 -11.75 -11.05 -5.97
N PHE A 105 -11.80 -9.77 -5.62
CA PHE A 105 -11.43 -8.65 -6.49
C PHE A 105 -9.99 -8.20 -6.27
N HIS A 106 -9.30 -7.87 -7.36
CA HIS A 106 -7.90 -7.45 -7.38
C HIS A 106 -7.70 -6.22 -8.28
N TRP A 107 -6.81 -5.33 -7.87
CA TRP A 107 -6.26 -4.24 -8.67
C TRP A 107 -4.76 -4.46 -8.77
N LYS A 108 -4.25 -4.62 -10.00
CA LYS A 108 -2.81 -4.79 -10.23
C LYS A 108 -2.24 -3.54 -10.89
N PRO A 109 -1.29 -2.84 -10.25
CA PRO A 109 -0.75 -1.59 -10.77
C PRO A 109 0.08 -1.85 -12.02
N VAL A 110 -0.13 -1.06 -13.07
CA VAL A 110 0.64 -1.16 -14.32
C VAL A 110 2.12 -0.83 -14.09
N LEU A 111 2.42 0.05 -13.12
CA LEU A 111 3.78 0.44 -12.75
C LEU A 111 4.51 -0.58 -11.85
N GLY A 112 3.84 -1.67 -11.45
CA GLY A 112 4.36 -2.61 -10.47
C GLY A 112 4.16 -2.16 -9.02
N VAL A 113 4.68 -2.97 -8.10
CA VAL A 113 4.51 -2.86 -6.66
C VAL A 113 5.84 -2.46 -6.05
N HIS A 114 5.95 -1.23 -5.55
CA HIS A 114 7.20 -0.67 -5.07
C HIS A 114 6.99 0.05 -3.75
N SER A 115 7.97 -0.09 -2.85
CA SER A 115 7.90 0.44 -1.48
C SER A 115 9.16 1.19 -1.09
N VAL A 116 9.05 2.10 -0.14
CA VAL A 116 10.21 2.73 0.49
C VAL A 116 10.75 1.84 1.62
N VAL A 117 11.93 2.16 2.16
CA VAL A 117 12.45 1.51 3.37
C VAL A 117 12.01 2.28 4.61
N TRP A 118 12.04 1.65 5.80
CA TRP A 118 11.46 2.26 7.01
C TRP A 118 12.05 3.63 7.41
N ASP A 119 13.38 3.76 7.42
CA ASP A 119 14.05 5.05 7.71
C ASP A 119 13.63 6.16 6.74
N GLU A 120 13.44 5.79 5.47
CA GLU A 120 12.96 6.70 4.43
C GLU A 120 11.48 7.08 4.67
N ALA A 121 10.61 6.13 5.00
CA ALA A 121 9.19 6.38 5.30
C ALA A 121 8.99 7.37 6.47
N LEU A 122 9.78 7.19 7.54
CA LEU A 122 9.79 8.10 8.69
C LEU A 122 10.21 9.52 8.28
N LYS A 123 11.28 9.64 7.51
CA LYS A 123 11.78 10.94 7.06
C LYS A 123 10.86 11.61 6.05
N ILE A 124 10.20 10.85 5.16
CA ILE A 124 9.16 11.38 4.26
C ILE A 124 8.06 12.05 5.08
N SER A 125 7.57 11.37 6.12
CA SER A 125 6.49 11.88 6.97
C SER A 125 6.83 13.22 7.65
N GLY A 126 8.12 13.49 7.91
CA GLY A 126 8.59 14.77 8.42
C GLY A 126 8.86 15.82 7.33
N ASN A 127 9.47 15.42 6.20
CA ASN A 127 9.88 16.34 5.13
C ASN A 127 8.74 16.76 4.19
N ASP A 128 7.80 15.85 3.90
CA ASP A 128 6.60 16.11 3.10
C ASP A 128 5.46 15.18 3.55
N PRO A 129 4.67 15.56 4.57
CA PRO A 129 3.54 14.74 5.03
C PRO A 129 2.45 14.57 3.96
N ASP A 130 2.47 15.37 2.89
CA ASP A 130 1.58 15.25 1.74
C ASP A 130 2.17 14.40 0.60
N PHE A 131 3.31 13.71 0.81
CA PHE A 131 4.08 13.04 -0.26
C PHE A 131 3.23 12.19 -1.23
N HIS A 132 2.40 11.28 -0.72
CA HIS A 132 1.55 10.44 -1.59
C HIS A 132 0.41 11.22 -2.24
N ARG A 133 -0.15 12.23 -1.55
CA ARG A 133 -1.18 13.11 -2.10
C ARG A 133 -0.62 13.94 -3.25
N ARG A 134 0.56 14.53 -3.05
CA ARG A 134 1.30 15.30 -4.05
C ARG A 134 1.73 14.43 -5.23
N ASP A 135 2.28 13.24 -4.99
CA ASP A 135 2.67 12.30 -6.05
C ASP A 135 1.49 11.92 -6.95
N LEU A 136 0.33 11.62 -6.37
CA LEU A 136 -0.88 11.32 -7.14
C LEU A 136 -1.37 12.52 -7.95
N TRP A 137 -1.45 13.69 -7.31
CA TRP A 137 -1.92 14.92 -7.93
C TRP A 137 -1.04 15.35 -9.11
N GLU A 138 0.28 15.43 -8.88
CA GLU A 138 1.27 15.81 -9.88
C GLU A 138 1.32 14.79 -11.02
N ALA A 139 1.19 13.49 -10.75
CA ALA A 139 1.17 12.48 -11.81
C ALA A 139 -0.01 12.71 -12.78
N ILE A 140 -1.19 13.03 -12.24
CA ILE A 140 -2.36 13.33 -13.06
C ILE A 140 -2.18 14.63 -13.87
N GLU A 141 -1.67 15.70 -13.24
CA GLU A 141 -1.42 16.98 -13.94
C GLU A 141 -0.39 16.85 -15.08
N ASN A 142 0.61 15.98 -14.90
CA ASN A 142 1.65 15.74 -15.89
C ASN A 142 1.19 14.78 -17.02
N GLY A 143 -0.03 14.27 -16.98
CA GLY A 143 -0.53 13.25 -17.93
C GLY A 143 0.03 11.84 -17.70
N ASP A 144 0.74 11.64 -16.58
CA ASP A 144 1.26 10.36 -16.10
C ASP A 144 0.18 9.58 -15.36
N PHE A 145 -0.95 9.35 -16.02
CA PHE A 145 -2.15 8.79 -15.40
C PHE A 145 -1.88 7.46 -14.68
N PRO A 146 -2.21 7.36 -13.38
CA PRO A 146 -2.20 6.09 -12.66
C PRO A 146 -3.13 5.07 -13.31
N GLU A 147 -2.64 3.84 -13.48
CA GLU A 147 -3.41 2.75 -14.08
C GLU A 147 -3.31 1.45 -13.28
N TRP A 148 -4.44 0.76 -13.14
CA TRP A 148 -4.52 -0.59 -12.57
C TRP A 148 -5.37 -1.49 -13.46
N GLU A 149 -4.92 -2.72 -13.66
CA GLU A 149 -5.77 -3.75 -14.26
C GLU A 149 -6.72 -4.33 -13.21
N PHE A 150 -8.01 -4.39 -13.52
CA PHE A 150 -9.02 -5.02 -12.69
C PHE A 150 -8.98 -6.54 -12.91
N GLY A 151 -8.82 -7.29 -11.83
CA GLY A 151 -8.69 -8.73 -11.82
C GLY A 151 -9.70 -9.41 -10.90
N VAL A 152 -10.07 -10.64 -11.25
CA VAL A 152 -10.96 -11.49 -10.44
C VAL A 152 -10.40 -12.90 -10.28
N GLN A 153 -10.43 -13.43 -9.07
CA GLN A 153 -10.35 -14.87 -8.81
C GLN A 153 -11.78 -15.40 -8.75
N ILE A 154 -12.06 -16.50 -9.46
CA ILE A 154 -13.41 -17.07 -9.55
C ILE A 154 -13.36 -18.52 -9.08
N VAL A 155 -14.22 -18.87 -8.13
CA VAL A 155 -14.42 -20.24 -7.64
C VAL A 155 -15.86 -20.67 -7.89
N GLU A 156 -16.04 -21.87 -8.46
CA GLU A 156 -17.38 -22.43 -8.66
C GLU A 156 -18.01 -22.78 -7.30
N GLU A 157 -19.32 -22.60 -7.15
CA GLU A 157 -20.01 -22.80 -5.87
C GLU A 157 -19.78 -24.19 -5.27
N LYS A 158 -19.79 -25.24 -6.11
CA LYS A 158 -19.51 -26.63 -5.69
C LYS A 158 -18.09 -26.87 -5.13
N ASP A 159 -17.19 -25.91 -5.30
CA ASP A 159 -15.79 -26.00 -4.89
C ASP A 159 -15.50 -25.22 -3.59
N GLU A 160 -16.52 -24.64 -2.94
CA GLU A 160 -16.41 -23.83 -1.72
C GLU A 160 -15.53 -24.46 -0.63
N HIS A 161 -15.72 -25.76 -0.38
CA HIS A 161 -15.04 -26.50 0.69
C HIS A 161 -13.87 -27.35 0.19
N LYS A 162 -13.31 -27.07 -0.99
CA LYS A 162 -12.16 -27.82 -1.55
C LYS A 162 -10.80 -27.27 -1.14
N PHE A 163 -10.77 -26.18 -0.39
CA PHE A 163 -9.55 -25.52 0.08
C PHE A 163 -9.28 -25.89 1.54
N ASP A 164 -8.01 -25.82 1.93
CA ASP A 164 -7.58 -26.02 3.33
C ASP A 164 -7.97 -24.85 4.26
N PHE A 165 -8.59 -23.81 3.69
CA PHE A 165 -9.05 -22.61 4.37
C PHE A 165 -10.48 -22.28 3.93
N ASP A 166 -11.21 -21.58 4.78
CA ASP A 166 -12.56 -21.13 4.45
C ASP A 166 -12.52 -19.92 3.49
N LEU A 167 -13.28 -19.97 2.40
CA LEU A 167 -13.36 -18.84 1.47
C LEU A 167 -14.00 -17.60 2.12
N LEU A 168 -14.79 -17.79 3.17
CA LEU A 168 -15.47 -16.72 3.89
C LEU A 168 -14.62 -16.14 5.03
N ASP A 169 -13.41 -16.66 5.25
CA ASP A 169 -12.48 -16.11 6.23
C ASP A 169 -11.67 -14.93 5.63
N PRO A 170 -11.89 -13.69 6.09
CA PRO A 170 -11.19 -12.51 5.58
C PRO A 170 -9.71 -12.45 6.00
N THR A 171 -9.27 -13.34 6.89
CA THR A 171 -7.84 -13.50 7.24
C THR A 171 -7.12 -14.43 6.26
N LYS A 172 -7.81 -14.92 5.21
CA LYS A 172 -7.28 -15.87 4.23
C LYS A 172 -7.29 -15.29 2.81
N ILE A 173 -6.16 -15.47 2.12
CA ILE A 173 -6.06 -15.32 0.67
C ILE A 173 -6.45 -16.61 -0.02
N ILE A 174 -6.80 -16.49 -1.30
CA ILE A 174 -6.71 -17.60 -2.25
C ILE A 174 -5.36 -17.44 -2.97
N PRO A 175 -4.37 -18.33 -2.76
CA PRO A 175 -3.11 -18.29 -3.50
C PRO A 175 -3.36 -18.26 -5.02
N GLU A 176 -2.63 -17.41 -5.74
CA GLU A 176 -2.83 -17.24 -7.18
C GLU A 176 -2.48 -18.52 -7.97
N GLU A 177 -1.66 -19.38 -7.39
CA GLU A 177 -1.29 -20.70 -7.92
C GLU A 177 -2.45 -21.71 -7.85
N LEU A 178 -3.40 -21.51 -6.93
CA LEU A 178 -4.62 -22.34 -6.84
C LEU A 178 -5.73 -21.78 -7.72
N VAL A 179 -5.93 -20.45 -7.69
CA VAL A 179 -6.93 -19.77 -8.52
C VAL A 179 -6.30 -18.53 -9.13
N PRO A 180 -5.98 -18.54 -10.43
CA PRO A 180 -5.30 -17.41 -11.06
C PRO A 180 -6.21 -16.19 -11.13
N VAL A 181 -5.62 -15.00 -11.00
CA VAL A 181 -6.33 -13.73 -11.20
C VAL A 181 -6.56 -13.50 -12.69
N ARG A 182 -7.82 -13.43 -13.10
CA ARG A 182 -8.22 -13.13 -14.49
C ARG A 182 -8.41 -11.62 -14.68
N ARG A 183 -7.65 -11.00 -15.58
CA ARG A 183 -7.81 -9.58 -15.96
C ARG A 183 -9.09 -9.39 -16.76
N ILE A 184 -9.94 -8.44 -16.34
CA ILE A 184 -11.25 -8.19 -16.95
C ILE A 184 -11.53 -6.70 -17.23
N GLY A 185 -10.63 -5.79 -16.84
CA GLY A 185 -10.80 -4.36 -17.08
C GLY A 185 -9.57 -3.54 -16.69
N LYS A 186 -9.66 -2.21 -16.83
CA LYS A 186 -8.61 -1.26 -16.43
C LYS A 186 -9.24 -0.01 -15.82
N LEU A 187 -8.66 0.47 -14.72
CA LEU A 187 -8.93 1.77 -14.11
C LEU A 187 -7.81 2.72 -14.47
N THR A 188 -8.14 3.89 -15.02
CA THR A 188 -7.21 4.99 -15.28
C THR A 188 -7.71 6.22 -14.53
N LEU A 189 -6.89 6.78 -13.63
CA LEU A 189 -7.21 8.05 -12.97
C LEU A 189 -6.63 9.20 -13.79
N ASN A 190 -7.48 10.05 -14.34
CA ASN A 190 -7.06 11.04 -15.34
C ASN A 190 -7.49 12.48 -15.03
N ARG A 191 -8.07 12.74 -13.85
CA ARG A 191 -8.46 14.08 -13.43
C ARG A 191 -8.44 14.19 -11.91
N ASN A 192 -7.87 15.29 -11.41
CA ASN A 192 -7.93 15.67 -10.00
C ASN A 192 -9.31 16.29 -9.68
N PRO A 193 -9.73 16.27 -8.40
CA PRO A 193 -10.90 17.04 -7.98
C PRO A 193 -10.64 18.54 -8.12
N ASP A 194 -11.69 19.31 -8.38
CA ASP A 194 -11.63 20.78 -8.38
C ASP A 194 -11.59 21.31 -6.93
N ASN A 195 -12.31 20.66 -6.01
CA ASN A 195 -12.32 21.03 -4.60
C ASN A 195 -12.23 19.80 -3.68
N PHE A 196 -11.12 19.72 -2.93
CA PHE A 196 -10.84 18.58 -2.05
C PHE A 196 -11.96 18.32 -1.04
N PHE A 197 -12.50 19.35 -0.40
CA PHE A 197 -13.56 19.17 0.59
C PHE A 197 -14.86 18.68 -0.07
N ALA A 198 -15.29 19.36 -1.13
CA ALA A 198 -16.56 19.08 -1.80
C ALA A 198 -16.62 17.67 -2.41
N GLU A 199 -15.48 17.17 -2.91
CA GLU A 199 -15.38 15.91 -3.62
C GLU A 199 -14.70 14.83 -2.79
N THR A 200 -13.46 15.03 -2.33
CA THR A 200 -12.69 13.99 -1.62
C THR A 200 -13.13 13.79 -0.17
N GLU A 201 -13.43 14.86 0.56
CA GLU A 201 -13.83 14.73 1.98
C GLU A 201 -15.29 14.27 2.10
N GLN A 202 -16.19 14.81 1.26
CA GLN A 202 -17.62 14.49 1.33
C GLN A 202 -18.04 13.22 0.57
N VAL A 203 -17.13 12.56 -0.17
CA VAL A 203 -17.46 11.27 -0.79
C VAL A 203 -17.82 10.24 0.29
N ALA A 204 -18.84 9.44 0.02
CA ALA A 204 -19.27 8.32 0.85
C ALA A 204 -19.16 7.03 0.03
N PHE A 205 -18.23 6.16 0.42
CA PHE A 205 -18.14 4.80 -0.10
C PHE A 205 -18.87 3.84 0.84
N HIS A 206 -19.43 2.75 0.31
CA HIS A 206 -20.03 1.71 1.13
C HIS A 206 -20.00 0.35 0.42
N PRO A 207 -19.41 -0.72 1.00
CA PRO A 207 -19.41 -2.04 0.35
C PRO A 207 -20.83 -2.65 0.14
N GLY A 208 -21.87 -2.10 0.77
CA GLY A 208 -23.27 -2.46 0.54
C GLY A 208 -23.87 -1.84 -0.72
N HIS A 209 -23.21 -0.85 -1.33
CA HIS A 209 -23.57 -0.35 -2.65
C HIS A 209 -23.10 -1.33 -3.72
N ILE A 210 -23.93 -2.33 -4.01
CA ILE A 210 -23.78 -3.28 -5.11
C ILE A 210 -24.83 -3.01 -6.19
N VAL A 211 -24.62 -3.61 -7.35
CA VAL A 211 -25.53 -3.55 -8.51
C VAL A 211 -25.93 -4.98 -8.90
N PRO A 212 -27.08 -5.18 -9.60
CA PRO A 212 -27.48 -6.49 -10.10
C PRO A 212 -26.33 -7.25 -10.77
N GLY A 213 -26.21 -8.54 -10.45
CA GLY A 213 -25.13 -9.40 -10.91
C GLY A 213 -23.94 -9.53 -9.94
N ILE A 214 -23.88 -8.70 -8.90
CA ILE A 214 -22.98 -8.86 -7.74
C ILE A 214 -23.84 -9.13 -6.51
N ASP A 215 -23.39 -10.00 -5.62
CA ASP A 215 -24.06 -10.25 -4.34
C ASP A 215 -23.03 -10.55 -3.23
N PHE A 216 -23.50 -10.63 -1.99
CA PHE A 216 -22.68 -10.86 -0.81
C PHE A 216 -22.47 -12.36 -0.53
N THR A 217 -21.59 -12.63 0.43
CA THR A 217 -21.44 -13.93 1.08
C THR A 217 -21.60 -13.78 2.59
N ASN A 218 -21.55 -14.90 3.33
CA ASN A 218 -21.60 -14.90 4.79
C ASN A 218 -20.23 -14.66 5.46
N ASP A 219 -19.28 -14.01 4.76
CA ASP A 219 -18.07 -13.50 5.41
C ASP A 219 -18.48 -12.60 6.61
N PRO A 220 -18.17 -13.00 7.86
CA PRO A 220 -18.73 -12.34 9.04
C PRO A 220 -18.17 -10.93 9.27
N LEU A 221 -17.03 -10.59 8.68
CA LEU A 221 -16.52 -9.23 8.67
C LEU A 221 -17.27 -8.38 7.64
N LEU A 222 -17.49 -8.90 6.43
CA LEU A 222 -18.27 -8.20 5.40
C LEU A 222 -19.69 -7.87 5.90
N GLN A 223 -20.37 -8.83 6.53
CA GLN A 223 -21.74 -8.67 7.02
C GLN A 223 -21.90 -7.47 7.95
N GLY A 224 -20.99 -7.27 8.92
CA GLY A 224 -21.06 -6.07 9.78
C GLY A 224 -20.66 -4.77 9.09
N ARG A 225 -19.80 -4.83 8.07
CA ARG A 225 -19.49 -3.64 7.23
C ARG A 225 -20.73 -3.16 6.45
N LEU A 226 -21.67 -4.05 6.13
CA LEU A 226 -22.92 -3.65 5.45
C LEU A 226 -23.77 -2.70 6.32
N PHE A 227 -23.66 -2.78 7.64
CA PHE A 227 -24.32 -1.86 8.56
C PHE A 227 -23.56 -0.53 8.70
N SER A 228 -22.27 -0.60 9.02
CA SER A 228 -21.48 0.54 9.52
C SER A 228 -21.40 1.72 8.56
N TYR A 229 -21.23 1.47 7.26
CA TYR A 229 -20.91 2.52 6.30
C TYR A 229 -22.11 3.39 5.91
N THR A 230 -23.35 2.93 6.14
CA THR A 230 -24.54 3.80 6.05
C THR A 230 -24.70 4.60 7.35
N ASP A 231 -24.60 3.92 8.49
CA ASP A 231 -24.76 4.52 9.83
C ASP A 231 -23.82 5.71 10.08
N THR A 232 -22.52 5.54 9.78
CA THR A 232 -21.52 6.58 10.03
C THR A 232 -21.79 7.89 9.27
N GLN A 233 -22.45 7.85 8.10
CA GLN A 233 -22.72 9.03 7.29
C GLN A 233 -23.77 9.94 7.91
N LEU A 234 -24.67 9.39 8.72
CA LEU A 234 -25.73 10.15 9.39
C LEU A 234 -25.14 11.27 10.25
N LYS A 235 -23.99 11.01 10.89
CA LYS A 235 -23.25 12.01 11.66
C LYS A 235 -22.16 12.70 10.83
N ARG A 236 -21.34 11.95 10.09
CA ARG A 236 -20.19 12.51 9.34
C ARG A 236 -20.62 13.53 8.29
N LEU A 237 -21.70 13.25 7.56
CA LEU A 237 -22.27 14.13 6.54
C LEU A 237 -23.55 14.82 7.03
N GLY A 238 -23.93 14.62 8.29
CA GLY A 238 -24.98 15.34 9.00
C GLY A 238 -26.39 15.16 8.43
N SER A 239 -26.62 14.17 7.56
CA SER A 239 -27.92 13.98 6.91
C SER A 239 -28.05 12.57 6.31
N PRO A 240 -29.26 11.95 6.33
CA PRO A 240 -29.56 10.78 5.51
C PRO A 240 -29.61 11.09 3.99
N ASN A 241 -29.66 12.37 3.61
CA ASN A 241 -29.60 12.84 2.22
C ASN A 241 -28.16 12.96 1.68
N PHE A 242 -27.17 12.31 2.30
CA PHE A 242 -25.77 12.37 1.85
C PHE A 242 -25.55 11.92 0.39
N HIS A 243 -26.46 11.09 -0.14
CA HIS A 243 -26.50 10.65 -1.53
C HIS A 243 -26.81 11.80 -2.53
N GLU A 244 -27.34 12.93 -2.05
CA GLU A 244 -27.62 14.12 -2.87
C GLU A 244 -26.42 15.09 -2.97
N ILE A 245 -25.36 14.88 -2.19
CA ILE A 245 -24.09 15.60 -2.36
C ILE A 245 -23.54 15.26 -3.76
N PRO A 246 -23.12 16.25 -4.59
CA PRO A 246 -22.78 16.04 -6.00
C PRO A 246 -21.90 14.81 -6.28
N ILE A 247 -20.81 14.63 -5.52
CA ILE A 247 -19.88 13.51 -5.71
C ILE A 247 -20.49 12.13 -5.40
N ASN A 248 -21.58 12.06 -4.62
CA ASN A 248 -22.22 10.80 -4.26
C ASN A 248 -23.43 10.44 -5.15
N ARG A 249 -23.89 11.37 -5.99
CA ARG A 249 -25.10 11.18 -6.79
C ARG A 249 -24.92 10.07 -7.82
N SER A 250 -25.96 9.25 -7.95
CA SER A 250 -26.10 8.33 -9.07
C SER A 250 -26.25 9.10 -10.38
N VAL A 251 -25.64 8.57 -11.45
CA VAL A 251 -25.90 9.04 -12.82
C VAL A 251 -27.16 8.41 -13.40
N ALA A 252 -27.59 7.25 -12.87
CA ALA A 252 -28.87 6.63 -13.18
C ALA A 252 -30.00 7.32 -12.40
N PRO A 253 -31.22 7.44 -12.97
CA PRO A 253 -32.36 8.05 -12.28
C PRO A 253 -32.71 7.32 -10.98
N VAL A 254 -32.99 8.08 -9.92
CA VAL A 254 -33.43 7.54 -8.62
C VAL A 254 -34.84 8.01 -8.33
N HIS A 255 -35.78 7.08 -8.24
CA HIS A 255 -37.15 7.34 -7.85
C HIS A 255 -37.56 6.37 -6.76
N ASN A 256 -37.98 6.89 -5.61
CA ASN A 256 -38.43 6.11 -4.48
C ASN A 256 -39.43 6.91 -3.62
N ASN A 257 -39.86 6.33 -2.52
CA ASN A 257 -40.83 6.92 -1.60
C ASN A 257 -40.22 7.62 -0.37
N GLN A 258 -38.89 7.73 -0.27
CA GLN A 258 -38.22 8.45 0.82
C GLN A 258 -38.38 9.97 0.64
N ARG A 259 -38.56 10.72 1.74
CA ARG A 259 -38.82 12.18 1.75
C ARG A 259 -38.10 12.87 2.91
N ASP A 260 -38.12 14.20 2.88
CA ASP A 260 -37.74 15.12 3.97
C ASP A 260 -36.27 15.00 4.42
N ALA A 261 -36.04 15.19 5.73
CA ALA A 261 -34.77 15.26 6.43
C ALA A 261 -33.86 16.46 6.09
N HIS A 262 -32.81 16.61 6.90
CA HIS A 262 -31.88 17.74 6.84
C HIS A 262 -31.24 17.87 5.44
N MET A 263 -31.10 19.11 4.94
CA MET A 263 -30.45 19.41 3.66
C MET A 263 -31.03 18.67 2.44
N ARG A 264 -32.35 18.39 2.43
CA ARG A 264 -33.03 17.84 1.26
C ARG A 264 -32.91 18.80 0.06
N GLN A 265 -32.28 18.33 -1.02
CA GLN A 265 -32.10 19.07 -2.28
C GLN A 265 -33.19 18.71 -3.29
N THR A 266 -33.54 17.43 -3.43
CA THR A 266 -34.52 17.00 -4.42
C THR A 266 -35.94 17.35 -3.97
N ILE A 267 -36.65 18.13 -4.77
CA ILE A 267 -38.09 18.38 -4.61
C ILE A 267 -38.85 17.27 -5.34
N ASN A 268 -39.37 16.29 -4.60
CA ASN A 268 -40.22 15.25 -5.17
C ASN A 268 -41.59 15.82 -5.54
N GLN A 269 -42.05 15.56 -6.76
CA GLN A 269 -43.36 16.00 -7.24
C GLN A 269 -44.47 14.99 -6.90
N GLY A 270 -45.69 15.50 -6.74
CA GLY A 270 -46.89 14.69 -6.49
C GLY A 270 -47.26 14.59 -5.01
N ARG A 271 -48.41 13.96 -4.74
CA ARG A 271 -49.05 13.88 -3.41
C ARG A 271 -48.87 12.52 -2.71
N VAL A 272 -47.90 11.71 -3.15
CA VAL A 272 -47.69 10.33 -2.67
C VAL A 272 -46.24 10.12 -2.25
N ALA A 273 -46.07 9.36 -1.15
CA ALA A 273 -44.78 8.93 -0.60
C ALA A 273 -44.87 7.52 0.01
N TYR A 274 -45.69 6.64 -0.57
CA TYR A 274 -45.90 5.26 -0.10
C TYR A 274 -46.26 4.32 -1.25
N GLU A 275 -46.11 3.01 -1.02
CA GLU A 275 -46.48 1.93 -1.93
C GLU A 275 -47.19 0.82 -1.12
N PRO A 276 -48.24 0.16 -1.67
CA PRO A 276 -48.90 0.45 -2.94
C PRO A 276 -49.79 1.70 -2.85
N ASN A 277 -50.02 2.37 -3.98
CA ASN A 277 -50.87 3.58 -4.03
C ASN A 277 -51.66 3.65 -5.34
N THR A 278 -52.87 4.21 -5.29
CA THR A 278 -53.68 4.52 -6.48
C THR A 278 -53.59 5.99 -6.89
N LEU A 279 -53.29 6.87 -5.93
CA LEU A 279 -53.25 8.33 -6.14
C LEU A 279 -52.10 8.79 -7.05
N GLY A 280 -51.01 8.01 -7.12
CA GLY A 280 -49.88 8.22 -8.02
C GLY A 280 -49.85 7.18 -9.15
N GLY A 281 -50.94 6.44 -9.38
CA GLY A 281 -51.00 5.40 -10.40
C GLY A 281 -50.07 4.20 -10.16
N GLY A 282 -49.64 3.97 -8.91
CA GLY A 282 -48.69 2.92 -8.54
C GLY A 282 -47.21 3.31 -8.70
N CYS A 283 -46.90 4.51 -9.18
CA CYS A 283 -45.53 4.97 -9.33
C CYS A 283 -44.88 5.40 -7.99
N PRO A 284 -43.54 5.27 -7.85
CA PRO A 284 -42.65 4.50 -8.73
C PRO A 284 -42.90 2.99 -8.60
N PHE A 285 -42.86 2.26 -9.72
CA PHE A 285 -43.07 0.81 -9.73
C PHE A 285 -41.83 0.05 -9.26
N GLN A 286 -42.04 -1.12 -8.66
CA GLN A 286 -40.98 -2.10 -8.45
C GLN A 286 -40.55 -2.72 -9.79
N ALA A 287 -39.24 -2.90 -9.98
CA ALA A 287 -38.70 -3.64 -11.12
C ALA A 287 -38.58 -5.13 -10.76
N GLY A 288 -39.05 -6.02 -11.64
CA GLY A 288 -38.78 -7.45 -11.53
C GLY A 288 -37.32 -7.78 -11.87
N ALA A 289 -36.87 -8.97 -11.47
CA ALA A 289 -35.50 -9.44 -11.72
C ALA A 289 -35.10 -9.37 -13.21
N ASP A 290 -36.00 -9.82 -14.10
CA ASP A 290 -35.78 -9.82 -15.56
C ASP A 290 -35.73 -8.40 -16.16
N ALA A 291 -36.17 -7.39 -15.41
CA ALA A 291 -36.12 -5.98 -15.78
C ALA A 291 -34.99 -5.21 -15.06
N GLY A 292 -34.03 -5.91 -14.45
CA GLY A 292 -32.88 -5.32 -13.75
C GLY A 292 -33.13 -4.98 -12.27
N GLY A 293 -34.26 -5.43 -11.69
CA GLY A 293 -34.48 -5.33 -10.25
C GLY A 293 -33.46 -6.18 -9.49
N PHE A 294 -32.85 -5.62 -8.43
CA PHE A 294 -31.93 -6.38 -7.58
C PHE A 294 -32.68 -7.52 -6.87
N THR A 295 -32.14 -8.73 -6.96
CA THR A 295 -32.60 -9.89 -6.19
C THR A 295 -31.41 -10.59 -5.58
N SER A 296 -31.47 -10.82 -4.27
CA SER A 296 -30.45 -11.64 -3.60
C SER A 296 -30.48 -13.07 -4.13
N TYR A 297 -29.30 -13.64 -4.29
CA TYR A 297 -29.10 -15.05 -4.53
C TYR A 297 -29.78 -15.87 -3.42
N ALA A 298 -30.57 -16.85 -3.84
CA ALA A 298 -31.32 -17.71 -2.92
C ALA A 298 -30.41 -18.78 -2.29
N GLU A 299 -29.45 -18.34 -1.48
CA GLU A 299 -28.55 -19.21 -0.73
C GLU A 299 -29.33 -20.10 0.23
N LYS A 300 -29.00 -21.39 0.29
CA LYS A 300 -29.58 -22.32 1.26
C LYS A 300 -28.99 -22.07 2.65
N ILE A 301 -29.82 -21.60 3.58
CA ILE A 301 -29.44 -21.44 4.99
C ILE A 301 -30.04 -22.59 5.82
N ASP A 302 -29.18 -23.45 6.35
CA ASP A 302 -29.52 -24.50 7.32
C ASP A 302 -28.68 -24.29 8.59
N ALA A 303 -29.22 -23.52 9.53
CA ALA A 303 -28.44 -22.98 10.65
C ALA A 303 -29.26 -22.82 11.93
N ARG A 304 -28.54 -22.77 13.06
CA ARG A 304 -29.06 -22.33 14.37
C ARG A 304 -28.57 -20.92 14.66
N LYS A 305 -29.35 -20.14 15.41
CA LYS A 305 -28.91 -18.83 15.90
C LYS A 305 -27.84 -19.03 16.98
N VAL A 306 -26.60 -18.63 16.70
CA VAL A 306 -25.46 -18.76 17.61
C VAL A 306 -24.59 -17.50 17.56
N ARG A 307 -23.81 -17.28 18.61
CA ARG A 307 -22.67 -16.35 18.62
C ARG A 307 -21.40 -17.18 18.78
N ALA A 308 -20.91 -17.70 17.67
CA ALA A 308 -19.74 -18.59 17.65
C ALA A 308 -18.96 -18.36 16.36
N ARG A 309 -17.66 -18.64 16.42
CA ARG A 309 -16.80 -18.70 15.24
C ARG A 309 -16.91 -20.10 14.61
N SER A 310 -16.92 -20.17 13.28
CA SER A 310 -16.82 -21.45 12.57
C SER A 310 -15.50 -22.15 12.88
N GLU A 311 -15.50 -23.47 13.04
CA GLU A 311 -14.28 -24.22 13.31
C GLU A 311 -13.24 -24.13 12.19
N SER A 312 -13.68 -23.89 10.95
CA SER A 312 -12.83 -23.70 9.76
C SER A 312 -11.95 -22.45 9.82
N PHE A 313 -12.23 -21.52 10.73
CA PHE A 313 -11.53 -20.24 10.84
C PHE A 313 -10.35 -20.29 11.83
N PHE A 314 -10.18 -21.39 12.59
CA PHE A 314 -9.14 -21.46 13.64
C PHE A 314 -7.73 -21.75 13.13
N ASP A 315 -7.49 -21.80 11.82
CA ASP A 315 -6.12 -21.78 11.30
C ASP A 315 -5.59 -20.36 11.23
N HIS A 316 -4.74 -20.00 12.18
CA HIS A 316 -4.22 -18.64 12.30
C HIS A 316 -2.79 -18.47 11.77
N PHE A 317 -2.10 -19.57 11.45
CA PHE A 317 -0.65 -19.54 11.23
C PHE A 317 -0.21 -20.04 9.86
N SER A 318 -0.98 -20.92 9.19
CA SER A 318 -0.53 -21.50 7.90
C SER A 318 -0.23 -20.43 6.86
N GLN A 319 -1.12 -19.46 6.67
CA GLN A 319 -0.93 -18.41 5.67
C GLN A 319 0.02 -17.30 6.11
N ALA A 320 0.19 -17.08 7.42
CA ALA A 320 1.27 -16.23 7.94
C ALA A 320 2.65 -16.82 7.57
N THR A 321 2.81 -18.14 7.78
CA THR A 321 4.01 -18.88 7.36
C THR A 321 4.18 -18.88 5.85
N LEU A 322 3.12 -19.11 5.08
CA LEU A 322 3.16 -19.04 3.61
C LEU A 322 3.68 -17.68 3.14
N PHE A 323 3.14 -16.58 3.69
CA PHE A 323 3.58 -15.24 3.33
C PHE A 323 5.06 -15.04 3.64
N TYR A 324 5.50 -15.30 4.88
CA TYR A 324 6.90 -15.10 5.28
C TYR A 324 7.89 -15.93 4.45
N ASN A 325 7.54 -17.19 4.15
CA ASN A 325 8.35 -18.07 3.30
C ASN A 325 8.42 -17.63 1.83
N SER A 326 7.47 -16.82 1.39
CA SER A 326 7.41 -16.31 0.01
C SER A 326 8.27 -15.09 -0.21
N GLN A 327 8.71 -14.43 0.87
CA GLN A 327 9.47 -13.20 0.79
C GLN A 327 10.93 -13.46 0.38
N SER A 328 11.51 -12.55 -0.40
CA SER A 328 12.95 -12.55 -0.68
C SER A 328 13.76 -12.23 0.59
N ALA A 329 15.07 -12.48 0.55
CA ALA A 329 15.93 -12.24 1.71
C ALA A 329 15.88 -10.78 2.24
N PRO A 330 15.91 -9.72 1.39
CA PRO A 330 15.71 -8.34 1.85
C PRO A 330 14.33 -8.11 2.47
N GLU A 331 13.26 -8.65 1.87
CA GLU A 331 11.90 -8.50 2.40
C GLU A 331 11.75 -9.19 3.78
N GLN A 332 12.38 -10.36 3.99
CA GLN A 332 12.41 -11.02 5.31
C GLN A 332 13.20 -10.20 6.34
N GLU A 333 14.33 -9.59 5.93
CA GLU A 333 15.10 -8.68 6.77
C GLU A 333 14.27 -7.48 7.20
N HIS A 334 13.50 -6.89 6.28
CA HIS A 334 12.65 -5.74 6.57
C HIS A 334 11.52 -6.10 7.53
N ILE A 335 10.89 -7.28 7.38
CA ILE A 335 9.88 -7.77 8.34
C ILE A 335 10.48 -7.93 9.74
N VAL A 336 11.67 -8.52 9.84
CA VAL A 336 12.37 -8.67 11.13
C VAL A 336 12.66 -7.31 11.75
N ASN A 337 13.15 -6.34 10.96
CA ASN A 337 13.49 -5.01 11.46
C ASN A 337 12.26 -4.18 11.82
N ALA A 338 11.15 -4.31 11.08
CA ALA A 338 9.87 -3.70 11.42
C ALA A 338 9.35 -4.24 12.77
N LEU A 339 9.32 -5.56 12.95
CA LEU A 339 8.92 -6.19 14.22
C LEU A 339 9.82 -5.76 15.39
N ARG A 340 11.14 -5.67 15.18
CA ARG A 340 12.08 -5.17 16.18
C ARG A 340 11.83 -3.70 16.54
N PHE A 341 11.56 -2.86 15.53
CA PHE A 341 11.27 -1.45 15.75
C PHE A 341 9.96 -1.25 16.51
N GLU A 342 8.90 -1.91 16.06
CA GLU A 342 7.56 -1.81 16.64
C GLU A 342 7.54 -2.32 18.08
N LEU A 343 7.97 -3.57 18.30
CA LEU A 343 8.03 -4.14 19.64
C LEU A 343 9.10 -3.48 20.51
N GLY A 344 10.13 -2.86 19.93
CA GLY A 344 11.13 -2.10 20.66
C GLY A 344 10.58 -0.83 21.31
N LYS A 345 9.42 -0.34 20.83
CA LYS A 345 8.69 0.79 21.43
C LYS A 345 7.60 0.37 22.42
N VAL A 346 7.31 -0.93 22.53
CA VAL A 346 6.38 -1.45 23.53
C VAL A 346 7.07 -1.47 24.89
N GLU A 347 6.51 -0.74 25.85
CA GLU A 347 7.10 -0.57 27.17
C GLU A 347 6.93 -1.84 28.01
N THR A 348 5.76 -2.47 27.95
CA THR A 348 5.41 -3.65 28.76
C THR A 348 6.15 -4.92 28.27
N PRO A 349 7.08 -5.49 29.07
CA PRO A 349 7.85 -6.67 28.66
C PRO A 349 7.00 -7.91 28.35
N ALA A 350 5.93 -8.14 29.12
CA ALA A 350 5.06 -9.30 28.95
C ALA A 350 4.38 -9.36 27.56
N ILE A 351 4.04 -8.19 26.99
CA ILE A 351 3.48 -8.10 25.63
C ILE A 351 4.51 -8.55 24.59
N ARG A 352 5.75 -8.06 24.72
CA ARG A 352 6.87 -8.42 23.84
C ARG A 352 7.17 -9.92 23.91
N GLU A 353 7.23 -10.48 25.12
CA GLU A 353 7.40 -11.92 25.35
C GLU A 353 6.30 -12.73 24.67
N ARG A 354 5.04 -12.34 24.88
CA ARG A 354 3.90 -13.01 24.27
C ARG A 354 3.94 -12.96 22.75
N MET A 355 4.25 -11.80 22.17
CA MET A 355 4.33 -11.66 20.71
C MET A 355 5.49 -12.48 20.13
N VAL A 356 6.66 -12.46 20.75
CA VAL A 356 7.81 -13.29 20.31
C VAL A 356 7.44 -14.78 20.36
N TYR A 357 6.69 -15.22 21.37
CA TYR A 357 6.17 -16.59 21.43
C TYR A 357 5.19 -16.87 20.27
N VAL A 358 4.25 -15.96 19.97
CA VAL A 358 3.34 -16.07 18.81
C VAL A 358 4.11 -16.24 17.51
N LEU A 359 5.20 -15.48 17.30
CA LEU A 359 6.03 -15.59 16.09
C LEU A 359 6.66 -16.98 15.91
N THR A 360 6.87 -17.75 16.99
CA THR A 360 7.40 -19.12 16.87
C THR A 360 6.45 -20.07 16.12
N HIS A 361 5.15 -19.75 16.09
CA HIS A 361 4.15 -20.48 15.31
C HIS A 361 4.18 -20.12 13.82
N VAL A 362 4.81 -19.00 13.45
CA VAL A 362 5.04 -18.59 12.06
C VAL A 362 6.34 -19.20 11.56
N ASP A 363 7.46 -18.82 12.20
CA ASP A 363 8.81 -19.30 11.90
C ASP A 363 9.73 -19.10 13.11
N LYS A 364 10.52 -20.12 13.44
CA LYS A 364 11.41 -20.10 14.62
C LYS A 364 12.61 -19.18 14.44
N THR A 365 13.12 -19.06 13.21
CA THR A 365 14.25 -18.16 12.90
C THR A 365 13.80 -16.70 12.99
N LEU A 366 12.62 -16.37 12.46
CA LEU A 366 11.98 -15.06 12.62
C LEU A 366 11.88 -14.68 14.10
N ALA A 367 11.26 -15.53 14.92
CA ALA A 367 11.10 -15.28 16.36
C ALA A 367 12.45 -15.08 17.07
N SER A 368 13.45 -15.90 16.73
CA SER A 368 14.79 -15.82 17.33
C SER A 368 15.51 -14.52 16.97
N ARG A 369 15.42 -14.10 15.71
CA ARG A 369 16.02 -12.84 15.24
C ARG A 369 15.32 -11.64 15.87
N VAL A 370 13.98 -11.65 15.98
CA VAL A 370 13.26 -10.57 16.66
C VAL A 370 13.65 -10.49 18.13
N ALA A 371 13.68 -11.62 18.85
CA ALA A 371 14.07 -11.68 20.25
C ALA A 371 15.50 -11.15 20.48
N GLU A 372 16.45 -11.53 19.63
CA GLU A 372 17.83 -11.02 19.67
C GLU A 372 17.88 -9.49 19.56
N GLY A 373 17.14 -8.91 18.61
CA GLY A 373 17.08 -7.46 18.42
C GLY A 373 16.40 -6.71 19.56
N LEU A 374 15.53 -7.37 20.31
CA LEU A 374 14.89 -6.84 21.52
C LEU A 374 15.72 -7.10 22.79
N GLY A 375 16.88 -7.76 22.69
CA GLY A 375 17.74 -8.08 23.83
C GLY A 375 17.14 -9.12 24.78
N MET A 376 16.30 -10.03 24.27
CA MET A 376 15.61 -11.05 25.07
C MET A 376 15.77 -12.46 24.48
N LYS A 377 15.44 -13.48 25.27
CA LYS A 377 15.37 -14.87 24.78
C LYS A 377 13.98 -15.15 24.24
N VAL A 378 13.88 -16.06 23.27
CA VAL A 378 12.59 -16.63 22.85
C VAL A 378 11.94 -17.32 24.06
N PRO A 379 10.74 -16.90 24.50
CA PRO A 379 10.09 -17.54 25.65
C PRO A 379 9.77 -19.00 25.36
N ALA A 380 10.03 -19.89 26.32
CA ALA A 380 9.71 -21.31 26.19
C ALA A 380 8.20 -21.59 26.41
N ARG A 381 7.50 -20.68 27.09
CA ARG A 381 6.06 -20.74 27.38
C ARG A 381 5.51 -19.33 27.64
N ILE A 382 4.20 -19.21 27.55
CA ILE A 382 3.42 -18.03 27.94
C ILE A 382 2.27 -18.45 28.85
N ASP A 383 1.58 -17.47 29.43
CA ASP A 383 0.28 -17.69 30.08
C ASP A 383 -0.76 -18.14 29.05
N THR A 384 -1.29 -19.35 29.27
CA THR A 384 -2.32 -19.96 28.41
C THR A 384 -3.72 -19.49 28.82
N PRO A 385 -4.69 -19.44 27.88
CA PRO A 385 -4.62 -19.88 26.47
C PRO A 385 -3.87 -18.92 25.52
N LEU A 386 -3.49 -19.42 24.33
CA LEU A 386 -2.81 -18.64 23.29
C LEU A 386 -3.78 -17.65 22.64
N ASN A 387 -4.93 -18.15 22.17
CA ASN A 387 -6.03 -17.31 21.74
C ASN A 387 -6.91 -16.95 22.94
N MET A 388 -7.06 -15.65 23.20
CA MET A 388 -7.91 -15.10 24.26
C MET A 388 -9.26 -14.57 23.73
N SER A 389 -9.49 -14.65 22.40
CA SER A 389 -10.79 -14.39 21.78
C SER A 389 -11.76 -15.55 22.04
N ILE A 390 -12.26 -15.64 23.27
CA ILE A 390 -13.11 -16.74 23.73
C ILE A 390 -14.43 -16.14 24.22
N PRO A 391 -15.59 -16.58 23.71
CA PRO A 391 -16.88 -16.18 24.26
C PRO A 391 -16.99 -16.54 25.75
N ALA A 392 -17.77 -15.78 26.52
CA ALA A 392 -17.92 -16.00 27.96
C ALA A 392 -18.34 -17.44 28.32
N ASP A 393 -19.20 -18.04 27.50
CA ASP A 393 -19.69 -19.43 27.68
C ASP A 393 -18.94 -20.45 26.79
N GLY A 394 -17.84 -20.04 26.14
CA GLY A 394 -17.06 -20.87 25.23
C GLY A 394 -16.08 -21.78 25.98
N ASP A 395 -15.94 -23.03 25.54
CA ASP A 395 -14.86 -23.93 26.00
C ASP A 395 -13.52 -23.46 25.43
N PRO A 396 -12.56 -22.95 26.24
CA PRO A 396 -11.31 -22.38 25.76
C PRO A 396 -10.53 -23.29 24.81
N LYS A 397 -10.62 -24.62 24.99
CA LYS A 397 -9.92 -25.60 24.16
C LYS A 397 -10.40 -25.58 22.70
N LYS A 398 -11.68 -25.30 22.46
CA LYS A 398 -12.27 -25.28 21.11
C LYS A 398 -11.92 -24.04 20.31
N PHE A 399 -11.50 -22.97 20.97
CA PHE A 399 -11.12 -21.70 20.34
C PHE A 399 -9.61 -21.55 20.15
N GLN A 400 -8.80 -22.56 20.51
CA GLN A 400 -7.37 -22.49 20.27
C GLN A 400 -7.03 -22.69 18.79
N PRO A 401 -5.95 -22.05 18.30
CA PRO A 401 -5.55 -22.18 16.91
C PRO A 401 -5.28 -23.64 16.55
N LYS A 402 -5.75 -24.06 15.38
CA LYS A 402 -5.43 -25.32 14.72
C LYS A 402 -4.43 -25.04 13.61
N ARG A 403 -3.61 -26.01 13.22
CA ARG A 403 -2.79 -25.90 12.00
C ARG A 403 -3.38 -26.85 10.95
N VAL A 404 -3.70 -26.32 9.78
CA VAL A 404 -4.27 -27.08 8.67
C VAL A 404 -3.27 -27.08 7.50
N GLY A 405 -3.23 -28.17 6.74
CA GLY A 405 -2.30 -28.34 5.63
C GLY A 405 -0.88 -28.78 6.03
N LYS A 406 0.00 -28.94 5.04
CA LYS A 406 1.41 -29.31 5.27
C LYS A 406 2.23 -28.08 5.66
N GLU A 407 3.22 -28.29 6.54
CA GLU A 407 4.23 -27.26 6.80
C GLU A 407 5.10 -27.04 5.56
N GLY A 408 5.39 -25.78 5.26
CA GLY A 408 6.25 -25.41 4.13
C GLY A 408 5.47 -25.20 2.83
N GLY A 409 5.92 -24.20 2.08
CA GLY A 409 5.26 -23.72 0.87
C GLY A 409 5.64 -22.26 0.64
N ASN A 410 5.60 -21.84 -0.61
CA ASN A 410 5.74 -20.45 -1.00
C ASN A 410 4.74 -20.14 -2.12
N SER A 411 4.41 -18.86 -2.27
CA SER A 411 3.60 -18.29 -3.33
C SER A 411 4.34 -17.07 -3.86
N PRO A 412 5.09 -17.21 -4.97
CA PRO A 412 5.90 -16.13 -5.52
C PRO A 412 5.13 -14.82 -5.79
N ALA A 413 3.81 -14.90 -5.99
CA ALA A 413 2.94 -13.73 -6.16
C ALA A 413 2.87 -12.82 -4.91
N LEU A 414 3.23 -13.32 -3.73
CA LEU A 414 3.18 -12.54 -2.49
C LEU A 414 4.38 -11.60 -2.32
N SER A 415 5.52 -11.93 -2.92
CA SER A 415 6.73 -11.09 -2.90
C SER A 415 6.67 -9.98 -3.95
N MET A 416 7.25 -8.83 -3.63
CA MET A 416 7.46 -7.72 -4.57
C MET A 416 8.73 -7.87 -5.39
N ALA A 417 9.57 -8.86 -5.10
CA ALA A 417 10.85 -9.06 -5.79
C ALA A 417 10.69 -9.25 -7.30
N ASN A 418 9.59 -9.89 -7.74
CA ASN A 418 9.28 -10.19 -9.13
C ASN A 418 8.29 -9.21 -9.78
N THR A 419 8.15 -8.02 -9.21
CA THR A 419 7.27 -6.99 -9.77
C THR A 419 7.81 -6.38 -11.06
N VAL A 420 7.04 -5.48 -11.68
CA VAL A 420 7.43 -4.73 -12.89
C VAL A 420 8.65 -3.85 -12.60
N LYS A 421 9.74 -4.07 -13.35
CA LYS A 421 11.06 -3.40 -13.19
C LYS A 421 11.73 -3.06 -14.52
N ASP A 422 10.92 -2.78 -15.54
CA ASP A 422 11.35 -2.54 -16.92
C ASP A 422 11.18 -1.07 -17.37
N THR A 423 10.71 -0.20 -16.47
CA THR A 423 10.42 1.20 -16.77
C THR A 423 10.82 2.13 -15.63
N ILE A 424 11.11 3.38 -15.99
CA ILE A 424 11.34 4.49 -15.05
C ILE A 424 10.27 5.58 -15.17
N LYS A 425 9.19 5.30 -15.91
CA LYS A 425 8.11 6.26 -16.10
C LYS A 425 7.63 6.78 -14.75
N THR A 426 7.43 8.09 -14.65
CA THR A 426 7.00 8.84 -13.45
C THR A 426 8.01 8.94 -12.31
N ARG A 427 9.17 8.26 -12.37
CA ARG A 427 10.19 8.33 -11.31
C ARG A 427 10.80 9.72 -11.25
N LYS A 428 11.08 10.23 -10.04
CA LYS A 428 11.63 11.57 -9.81
C LYS A 428 13.12 11.47 -9.50
N VAL A 429 13.97 12.13 -10.29
CA VAL A 429 15.43 12.08 -10.18
C VAL A 429 15.96 13.45 -9.79
N ALA A 430 16.71 13.52 -8.69
CA ALA A 430 17.38 14.73 -8.24
C ALA A 430 18.71 14.91 -8.97
N PHE A 431 18.92 16.09 -9.56
CA PHE A 431 20.21 16.50 -10.12
C PHE A 431 20.84 17.48 -9.15
N LEU A 432 22.00 17.14 -8.58
CA LEU A 432 22.70 18.01 -7.63
C LEU A 432 23.66 18.91 -8.39
N VAL A 433 23.37 20.20 -8.46
CA VAL A 433 24.04 21.14 -9.38
C VAL A 433 24.39 22.45 -8.67
N ALA A 434 25.55 23.03 -9.00
CA ALA A 434 25.96 24.37 -8.61
C ALA A 434 26.48 25.15 -9.83
N ASP A 435 26.84 26.43 -9.64
CA ASP A 435 27.38 27.27 -10.72
C ASP A 435 28.68 26.67 -11.30
N GLY A 436 28.79 26.67 -12.63
CA GLY A 436 29.91 26.08 -13.38
C GLY A 436 29.78 24.58 -13.63
N PHE A 437 28.55 24.06 -13.70
CA PHE A 437 28.27 22.68 -14.12
C PHE A 437 28.59 22.45 -15.60
N ASP A 438 28.82 21.21 -15.98
CA ASP A 438 28.96 20.81 -17.38
C ASP A 438 27.59 20.71 -18.07
N GLY A 439 27.30 21.65 -18.98
CA GLY A 439 26.01 21.77 -19.65
C GLY A 439 25.69 20.57 -20.55
N ALA A 440 26.71 20.00 -21.19
CA ALA A 440 26.55 18.90 -22.14
C ALA A 440 26.13 17.59 -21.45
N SER A 441 26.82 17.20 -20.37
CA SER A 441 26.50 16.01 -19.58
C SER A 441 25.15 16.13 -18.90
N LEU A 442 24.83 17.29 -18.32
CA LEU A 442 23.51 17.56 -17.73
C LEU A 442 22.40 17.41 -18.77
N ALA A 443 22.54 18.06 -19.94
CA ALA A 443 21.53 18.01 -20.99
C ALA A 443 21.36 16.59 -21.56
N ALA A 444 22.46 15.85 -21.76
CA ALA A 444 22.45 14.47 -22.24
C ALA A 444 21.71 13.54 -21.26
N MET A 445 22.05 13.62 -19.96
CA MET A 445 21.40 12.82 -18.92
C MET A 445 19.91 13.19 -18.79
N LYS A 446 19.60 14.49 -18.73
CA LYS A 446 18.22 14.98 -18.63
C LYS A 446 17.37 14.48 -19.81
N LYS A 447 17.86 14.63 -21.05
CA LYS A 447 17.16 14.19 -22.26
C LYS A 447 16.89 12.68 -22.25
N ALA A 448 17.87 11.88 -21.82
CA ALA A 448 17.71 10.42 -21.76
C ALA A 448 16.66 10.02 -20.71
N LEU A 449 16.71 10.60 -19.51
CA LEU A 449 15.76 10.29 -18.43
C LEU A 449 14.33 10.75 -18.76
N THR A 450 14.16 11.97 -19.26
CA THR A 450 12.82 12.46 -19.64
C THR A 450 12.28 11.73 -20.86
N GLY A 451 13.14 11.34 -21.82
CA GLY A 451 12.77 10.48 -22.94
C GLY A 451 12.30 9.08 -22.52
N ALA A 452 12.77 8.59 -21.37
CA ALA A 452 12.31 7.35 -20.75
C ALA A 452 11.13 7.54 -19.76
N GLY A 453 10.58 8.77 -19.68
CA GLY A 453 9.39 9.09 -18.89
C GLY A 453 9.65 9.46 -17.42
N ALA A 454 10.90 9.64 -16.99
CA ALA A 454 11.21 10.14 -15.66
C ALA A 454 11.13 11.68 -15.58
N GLN A 455 10.92 12.18 -14.36
CA GLN A 455 10.95 13.60 -14.04
C GLN A 455 12.32 13.96 -13.47
N VAL A 456 12.93 15.04 -14.00
CA VAL A 456 14.21 15.55 -13.51
C VAL A 456 13.97 16.82 -12.72
N LYS A 457 14.55 16.91 -11.52
CA LYS A 457 14.48 18.08 -10.64
C LYS A 457 15.87 18.57 -10.28
N ILE A 458 16.12 19.86 -10.44
CA ILE A 458 17.39 20.50 -10.13
C ILE A 458 17.41 20.91 -8.65
N VAL A 459 18.38 20.37 -7.91
CA VAL A 459 18.63 20.66 -6.50
C VAL A 459 19.97 21.39 -6.37
N ALA A 460 19.98 22.52 -5.70
CA ALA A 460 21.15 23.41 -5.64
C ALA A 460 21.32 24.06 -4.25
N PRO A 461 22.42 24.82 -3.99
CA PRO A 461 22.58 25.54 -2.72
C PRO A 461 21.52 26.63 -2.46
N ARG A 462 20.93 27.19 -3.52
CA ARG A 462 19.92 28.27 -3.46
C ARG A 462 18.91 28.15 -4.59
N LEU A 463 17.77 28.82 -4.48
CA LEU A 463 16.80 28.94 -5.58
C LEU A 463 17.25 29.97 -6.65
N GLY A 464 16.47 30.08 -7.72
CA GLY A 464 16.71 30.97 -8.85
C GLY A 464 17.29 30.23 -10.04
N PHE A 465 18.40 30.75 -10.59
CA PHE A 465 19.09 30.19 -11.74
C PHE A 465 20.58 29.92 -11.42
N LEU A 466 21.12 28.87 -12.03
CA LEU A 466 22.56 28.57 -12.08
C LEU A 466 23.09 28.79 -13.50
N LYS A 467 24.36 29.15 -13.62
CA LYS A 467 25.07 29.25 -14.91
C LYS A 467 26.00 28.07 -15.12
N GLY A 468 25.90 27.42 -16.29
CA GLY A 468 26.82 26.39 -16.74
C GLY A 468 28.19 26.96 -17.09
N SER A 469 29.15 26.07 -17.28
CA SER A 469 30.50 26.39 -17.80
C SER A 469 30.47 27.00 -19.21
N ASP A 470 29.41 26.74 -19.97
CA ASP A 470 29.08 27.32 -21.27
C ASP A 470 28.28 28.64 -21.17
N GLY A 471 27.95 29.09 -19.96
CA GLY A 471 27.13 30.26 -19.70
C GLY A 471 25.61 30.03 -19.77
N ALA A 472 25.15 28.82 -20.08
CA ALA A 472 23.72 28.51 -20.15
C ALA A 472 23.06 28.58 -18.76
N GLU A 473 21.85 29.12 -18.68
CA GLU A 473 21.10 29.20 -17.42
C GLU A 473 20.14 28.02 -17.26
N ILE A 474 20.06 27.49 -16.03
CA ILE A 474 19.07 26.48 -15.65
C ILE A 474 18.30 26.92 -14.41
N LYS A 475 16.97 26.78 -14.47
CA LYS A 475 16.08 27.06 -13.34
C LYS A 475 16.23 25.96 -12.28
N ILE A 476 16.29 26.38 -11.03
CA ILE A 476 16.41 25.52 -9.86
C ILE A 476 15.01 25.16 -9.35
N ASP A 477 14.76 23.88 -9.07
CA ASP A 477 13.49 23.40 -8.52
C ASP A 477 13.50 23.44 -6.99
N PHE A 478 14.60 23.04 -6.36
CA PHE A 478 14.76 22.98 -4.91
C PHE A 478 16.12 23.47 -4.46
N SER A 479 16.19 24.00 -3.24
CA SER A 479 17.46 24.11 -2.53
C SER A 479 17.72 22.86 -1.68
N PHE A 480 18.97 22.61 -1.28
CA PHE A 480 19.29 21.55 -0.31
C PHE A 480 18.53 21.70 1.01
N LEU A 481 18.22 22.93 1.41
CA LEU A 481 17.42 23.23 2.61
C LEU A 481 15.93 22.87 2.46
N THR A 482 15.39 22.86 1.25
CA THR A 482 13.93 22.74 0.99
C THR A 482 13.51 21.37 0.46
N CYS A 483 14.44 20.42 0.38
CA CYS A 483 14.14 19.05 -0.01
C CYS A 483 15.13 18.08 0.64
N ALA A 484 14.81 16.79 0.59
CA ALA A 484 15.66 15.72 1.08
C ALA A 484 15.71 14.58 0.06
N SER A 485 16.73 13.72 0.14
CA SER A 485 16.91 12.63 -0.83
C SER A 485 15.74 11.65 -0.82
N VAL A 486 15.07 11.51 0.32
CA VAL A 486 13.87 10.67 0.53
C VAL A 486 12.70 11.00 -0.40
N LEU A 487 12.65 12.22 -0.94
CA LEU A 487 11.60 12.67 -1.87
C LEU A 487 11.84 12.27 -3.34
N PHE A 488 12.97 11.62 -3.63
CA PHE A 488 13.42 11.25 -4.97
C PHE A 488 13.67 9.74 -5.08
N ASP A 489 13.58 9.20 -6.29
CA ASP A 489 13.88 7.80 -6.59
C ASP A 489 15.36 7.55 -6.86
N ALA A 490 16.09 8.58 -7.34
CA ALA A 490 17.50 8.47 -7.69
C ALA A 490 18.20 9.84 -7.71
N VAL A 491 19.55 9.81 -7.74
CA VAL A 491 20.40 11.01 -7.67
C VAL A 491 21.41 11.02 -8.80
N TYR A 492 21.60 12.18 -9.45
CA TYR A 492 22.64 12.40 -10.46
C TYR A 492 23.48 13.64 -10.14
N ILE A 493 24.80 13.54 -10.35
CA ILE A 493 25.76 14.63 -10.14
C ILE A 493 26.53 14.85 -11.46
N PRO A 494 26.23 15.92 -12.23
CA PRO A 494 26.94 16.21 -13.47
C PRO A 494 28.38 16.66 -13.21
N GLY A 495 29.18 16.71 -14.28
CA GLY A 495 30.52 17.27 -14.27
C GLY A 495 30.57 18.79 -14.10
N GLY A 496 31.76 19.35 -14.28
CA GLY A 496 32.07 20.76 -14.04
C GLY A 496 32.80 20.97 -12.71
N GLU A 497 34.08 21.30 -12.77
CA GLU A 497 34.96 21.37 -11.59
C GLU A 497 34.47 22.35 -10.52
N LYS A 498 34.01 23.53 -10.95
CA LYS A 498 33.48 24.55 -10.03
C LYS A 498 32.19 24.08 -9.33
N SER A 499 31.30 23.43 -10.08
CA SER A 499 30.07 22.87 -9.53
C SER A 499 30.40 21.75 -8.53
N ALA A 500 31.24 20.79 -8.93
CA ALA A 500 31.64 19.68 -8.07
C ALA A 500 32.33 20.15 -6.78
N ALA A 501 33.20 21.16 -6.86
CA ALA A 501 33.85 21.75 -5.69
C ALA A 501 32.85 22.41 -4.74
N ALA A 502 31.88 23.16 -5.27
CA ALA A 502 30.82 23.79 -4.47
C ALA A 502 29.90 22.75 -3.80
N ILE A 503 29.47 21.74 -4.56
CA ILE A 503 28.65 20.63 -4.03
C ILE A 503 29.41 19.83 -2.97
N LYS A 504 30.70 19.57 -3.16
CA LYS A 504 31.55 18.90 -2.18
C LYS A 504 31.71 19.69 -0.87
N ALA A 505 31.69 21.03 -0.96
CA ALA A 505 31.78 21.91 0.20
C ALA A 505 30.43 22.09 0.92
N GLU A 506 29.32 21.65 0.32
CA GLU A 506 27.98 21.73 0.87
C GLU A 506 27.65 20.46 1.69
N ALA A 507 27.53 20.62 3.00
CA ALA A 507 27.32 19.49 3.91
C ALA A 507 26.00 18.77 3.64
N ASP A 508 24.94 19.54 3.34
CA ASP A 508 23.62 18.98 3.05
C ASP A 508 23.64 18.16 1.75
N ALA A 509 24.46 18.53 0.77
CA ALA A 509 24.60 17.78 -0.47
C ALA A 509 25.34 16.45 -0.25
N ILE A 510 26.37 16.43 0.60
CA ILE A 510 27.06 15.18 0.99
C ILE A 510 26.10 14.28 1.77
N HIS A 511 25.31 14.84 2.69
CA HIS A 511 24.28 14.10 3.40
C HIS A 511 23.25 13.51 2.42
N PHE A 512 22.78 14.28 1.45
CA PHE A 512 21.83 13.85 0.41
C PHE A 512 22.32 12.62 -0.34
N VAL A 513 23.59 12.61 -0.76
CA VAL A 513 24.22 11.48 -1.48
C VAL A 513 24.36 10.25 -0.58
N ASN A 514 24.81 10.45 0.65
CA ASN A 514 24.95 9.39 1.65
C ASN A 514 23.60 8.73 1.98
N GLU A 515 22.57 9.54 2.17
CA GLU A 515 21.22 9.08 2.48
C GLU A 515 20.63 8.31 1.30
N ALA A 516 20.74 8.82 0.07
CA ALA A 516 20.31 8.09 -1.12
C ALA A 516 21.01 6.73 -1.24
N PHE A 517 22.29 6.65 -0.88
CA PHE A 517 23.03 5.39 -0.91
C PHE A 517 22.57 4.44 0.19
N LYS A 518 22.36 4.93 1.42
CA LYS A 518 21.82 4.19 2.57
C LYS A 518 20.46 3.59 2.23
N HIS A 519 19.61 4.34 1.54
CA HIS A 519 18.28 3.88 1.10
C HIS A 519 18.32 3.09 -0.22
N CYS A 520 19.50 2.62 -0.66
CA CYS A 520 19.67 1.74 -1.82
C CYS A 520 19.17 2.32 -3.16
N LYS A 521 19.09 3.65 -3.28
CA LYS A 521 18.68 4.35 -4.50
C LYS A 521 19.77 4.30 -5.55
N ALA A 522 19.39 4.35 -6.83
CA ALA A 522 20.37 4.48 -7.90
C ALA A 522 21.05 5.86 -7.80
N ILE A 523 22.38 5.89 -8.00
CA ILE A 523 23.18 7.12 -7.98
C ILE A 523 24.05 7.15 -9.22
N ALA A 524 24.12 8.28 -9.91
CA ALA A 524 25.02 8.49 -11.03
C ALA A 524 25.89 9.73 -10.86
N ALA A 525 27.13 9.70 -11.36
CA ALA A 525 27.97 10.88 -11.45
C ALA A 525 28.86 10.86 -12.70
N THR A 526 29.05 12.01 -13.36
CA THR A 526 29.99 12.12 -14.49
C THR A 526 31.11 13.11 -14.22
N GLY A 527 32.27 12.87 -14.84
CA GLY A 527 33.40 13.79 -14.82
C GLY A 527 33.79 14.23 -13.40
N ALA A 528 33.89 15.53 -13.17
CA ALA A 528 34.21 16.11 -11.87
C ALA A 528 33.17 15.77 -10.77
N GLY A 529 31.92 15.43 -11.13
CA GLY A 529 30.89 14.99 -10.19
C GLY A 529 31.27 13.71 -9.43
N ILE A 530 32.16 12.88 -9.98
CA ILE A 530 32.70 11.69 -9.32
C ILE A 530 33.46 12.07 -8.04
N GLU A 531 34.08 13.25 -7.97
CA GLU A 531 34.77 13.73 -6.77
C GLU A 531 33.82 13.95 -5.59
N VAL A 532 32.53 14.24 -5.84
CA VAL A 532 31.51 14.34 -4.80
C VAL A 532 31.24 12.97 -4.19
N LEU A 533 31.13 11.93 -5.03
CA LEU A 533 30.98 10.56 -4.54
C LEU A 533 32.20 10.12 -3.72
N ARG A 534 33.41 10.47 -4.15
CA ARG A 534 34.65 10.19 -3.41
C ARG A 534 34.72 10.92 -2.07
N ALA A 535 34.13 12.10 -1.96
CA ALA A 535 34.05 12.86 -0.71
C ALA A 535 32.96 12.36 0.24
N SER A 536 31.96 11.65 -0.28
CA SER A 536 30.89 11.02 0.50
C SER A 536 31.36 9.72 1.16
N SER A 537 30.55 9.15 2.05
CA SER A 537 30.80 7.85 2.68
C SER A 537 30.84 6.71 1.66
N ILE A 538 30.28 6.92 0.45
CA ILE A 538 30.42 6.00 -0.67
C ILE A 538 31.90 5.83 -1.02
N GLY A 539 32.68 6.91 -1.11
CA GLY A 539 34.10 6.90 -1.50
C GLY A 539 35.02 6.13 -0.55
N ALA A 540 34.63 6.00 0.72
CA ALA A 540 35.40 5.31 1.76
C ALA A 540 35.14 3.79 1.82
N GLY A 541 34.16 3.27 1.07
CA GLY A 541 33.74 1.87 1.12
C GLY A 541 34.65 0.91 0.32
N PRO A 542 34.74 -0.38 0.69
CA PRO A 542 35.62 -1.37 0.05
C PRO A 542 35.29 -1.68 -1.43
N LYS A 543 34.09 -1.31 -1.91
CA LYS A 543 33.67 -1.44 -3.33
C LYS A 543 33.69 -0.12 -4.10
N ALA A 544 33.90 1.00 -3.40
CA ALA A 544 33.93 2.36 -3.95
C ALA A 544 35.03 2.57 -4.99
N GLY A 545 36.18 1.92 -4.79
CA GLY A 545 37.32 1.99 -5.71
C GLY A 545 37.04 1.39 -7.09
N GLN A 546 36.04 0.50 -7.23
CA GLN A 546 35.66 -0.06 -8.53
C GLN A 546 34.71 0.90 -9.27
N ALA A 547 33.69 1.42 -8.59
CA ALA A 547 32.68 2.32 -9.18
C ALA A 547 33.17 3.74 -9.42
N THR A 548 34.34 4.15 -8.91
CA THR A 548 34.91 5.51 -9.13
C THR A 548 36.15 5.50 -10.03
N SER A 549 36.49 4.35 -10.61
CA SER A 549 37.63 4.19 -11.51
C SER A 549 37.34 4.81 -12.88
N VAL A 550 38.15 5.78 -13.28
CA VAL A 550 38.05 6.45 -14.58
C VAL A 550 39.10 5.85 -15.49
N GLY A 551 38.65 5.12 -16.51
CA GLY A 551 39.51 4.47 -17.51
C GLY A 551 38.90 4.53 -18.91
N GLY A 552 38.24 5.63 -19.26
CA GLY A 552 37.56 5.80 -20.53
C GLY A 552 36.34 4.89 -20.73
N ARG A 553 35.71 4.38 -19.66
CA ARG A 553 34.51 3.51 -19.72
C ARG A 553 33.53 3.87 -18.62
N VAL A 554 32.23 3.65 -18.91
CA VAL A 554 31.17 3.70 -17.91
C VAL A 554 31.29 2.51 -16.98
N VAL A 555 31.24 2.76 -15.67
CA VAL A 555 31.21 1.73 -14.63
C VAL A 555 29.82 1.72 -14.01
N SER A 556 29.27 0.52 -13.79
CA SER A 556 27.99 0.32 -13.11
C SER A 556 28.15 -0.81 -12.10
N ALA A 557 28.00 -0.51 -10.81
CA ALA A 557 28.13 -1.49 -9.75
C ALA A 557 27.16 -1.16 -8.61
N GLU A 558 26.33 -2.13 -8.22
CA GLU A 558 25.38 -2.01 -7.10
C GLU A 558 24.43 -0.80 -7.20
N GLY A 559 24.16 -0.32 -8.42
CA GLY A 559 23.31 0.85 -8.66
C GLY A 559 24.03 2.19 -8.59
N VAL A 560 25.35 2.19 -8.45
CA VAL A 560 26.20 3.38 -8.64
C VAL A 560 26.79 3.35 -10.04
N VAL A 561 26.51 4.39 -10.82
CA VAL A 561 26.94 4.54 -12.21
C VAL A 561 27.88 5.73 -12.35
N THR A 562 29.07 5.52 -12.91
CA THR A 562 30.00 6.63 -13.19
C THR A 562 30.55 6.56 -14.61
N GLY A 563 31.01 7.71 -15.11
CA GLY A 563 31.66 7.81 -16.41
C GLY A 563 32.26 9.20 -16.65
N GLU A 564 33.01 9.36 -17.73
CA GLU A 564 33.48 10.68 -18.15
C GLU A 564 32.31 11.53 -18.69
N ASP A 565 32.43 12.86 -18.72
CA ASP A 565 31.36 13.75 -19.20
C ASP A 565 30.96 13.45 -20.65
N ALA A 566 31.93 13.14 -21.51
CA ALA A 566 31.71 12.69 -22.89
C ALA A 566 30.89 11.38 -22.99
N GLN A 567 30.75 10.65 -21.89
CA GLN A 567 30.04 9.38 -21.80
C GLN A 567 28.68 9.50 -21.11
N ALA A 568 28.22 10.70 -20.79
CA ALA A 568 26.95 10.93 -20.09
C ALA A 568 25.76 10.19 -20.73
N GLY A 569 25.69 10.10 -22.07
CA GLY A 569 24.67 9.32 -22.75
C GLY A 569 24.75 7.80 -22.51
N LYS A 570 25.95 7.24 -22.41
CA LYS A 570 26.15 5.82 -22.05
C LYS A 570 25.87 5.58 -20.56
N ALA A 571 26.31 6.50 -19.70
CA ALA A 571 26.01 6.46 -18.27
C ALA A 571 24.50 6.53 -18.02
N ALA A 572 23.77 7.35 -18.80
CA ALA A 572 22.32 7.43 -18.72
C ALA A 572 21.63 6.09 -19.01
N ALA A 573 22.10 5.32 -19.99
CA ALA A 573 21.53 4.01 -20.30
C ALA A 573 21.67 3.02 -19.13
N GLU A 574 22.82 2.97 -18.47
CA GLU A 574 23.03 2.14 -17.28
C GLU A 574 22.27 2.67 -16.06
N PHE A 575 22.16 3.99 -15.92
CA PHE A 575 21.41 4.62 -14.84
C PHE A 575 19.90 4.38 -14.96
N ILE A 576 19.33 4.43 -16.17
CA ILE A 576 17.94 4.05 -16.43
C ILE A 576 17.68 2.60 -15.98
N LYS A 577 18.57 1.66 -16.34
CA LYS A 577 18.46 0.26 -15.89
C LYS A 577 18.52 0.15 -14.37
N ALA A 578 19.41 0.89 -13.72
CA ALA A 578 19.53 0.91 -12.26
C ALA A 578 18.25 1.44 -11.59
N ILE A 579 17.70 2.57 -12.07
CA ILE A 579 16.45 3.15 -11.55
C ILE A 579 15.27 2.18 -11.75
N ALA A 580 15.20 1.49 -12.89
CA ALA A 580 14.11 0.55 -13.19
C ALA A 580 14.07 -0.63 -12.20
N GLN A 581 15.20 -0.99 -11.58
CA GLN A 581 15.24 -2.00 -10.51
C GLN A 581 14.67 -1.51 -9.17
N HIS A 582 14.25 -0.24 -9.10
CA HIS A 582 13.76 0.48 -7.92
C HIS A 582 14.82 0.69 -6.84
N ARG A 583 15.44 -0.38 -6.35
CA ARG A 583 16.50 -0.37 -5.32
C ARG A 583 17.52 -1.48 -5.53
N HIS A 584 18.71 -1.30 -4.96
CA HIS A 584 19.79 -2.28 -5.03
C HIS A 584 20.12 -2.87 -3.66
N TRP A 585 19.30 -3.84 -3.25
CA TRP A 585 19.29 -4.47 -1.93
C TRP A 585 20.60 -5.17 -1.53
N SER A 586 21.50 -5.45 -2.48
CA SER A 586 22.84 -5.95 -2.15
C SER A 586 23.64 -5.00 -1.26
N ARG A 587 23.26 -3.71 -1.21
CA ARG A 587 23.88 -2.71 -0.34
C ARG A 587 23.48 -2.81 1.14
N GLU A 588 22.34 -3.42 1.46
CA GLU A 588 21.90 -3.57 2.87
C GLU A 588 22.69 -4.61 3.63
N ALA A 589 23.18 -5.65 2.94
CA ALA A 589 23.94 -6.73 3.57
C ALA A 589 25.24 -6.27 4.24
N LYS A 590 25.76 -5.09 3.87
CA LYS A 590 26.95 -4.47 4.46
C LYS A 590 26.74 -2.96 4.51
N PRO A 591 26.09 -2.41 5.55
CA PRO A 591 25.87 -0.96 5.67
C PRO A 591 27.21 -0.23 5.65
N GLN A 592 27.43 0.63 4.65
CA GLN A 592 28.68 1.40 4.50
C GLN A 592 28.52 2.86 4.95
N VAL A 593 27.29 3.28 5.19
CA VAL A 593 26.95 4.65 5.59
C VAL A 593 26.38 4.58 7.01
N PRO A 594 26.96 5.30 7.99
CA PRO A 594 26.42 5.35 9.34
C PRO A 594 25.02 5.99 9.37
N ALA A 595 24.29 5.70 10.46
CA ALA A 595 22.88 6.04 10.63
C ALA A 595 22.59 7.53 10.55
#